data_AF-A0A7S3FUH4-F1
#
_entry.id   AF-A0A7S3FUH4-F1
#
_cell.length_a   1.000
_cell.length_b   1.000
_cell.length_c   1.000
_cell.angle_alpha   90.00
_cell.angle_beta   90.00
_cell.angle_gamma   90.00
#
_symmetry.space_group_name_H-M   'P 1'
#
loop_
_entity.id
_entity.type
_entity.pdbx_description
1 polymer ?
#
loop_
_entity_poly.entity_id
_entity_poly.type
_entity_poly.pdbx_seq_one_letter_code
_entity_poly.pdbx_strand_id
1 'polypeptide(L)'
;SLYNQGPEGTLGCRKEDLFTESPNDDFYPMIISIETIYPDNYKGKGRRNIQFTYGKFMRDGPNNIKYKYLKQKLLYNNQILDMNDIYGIDNNAANLADESQKECVVCYTSTKDTVVLPCRHMCLCIDCSQIVRMQTNK
;
A
#
# COMPACT_ATOMS: atom_id res chain seq x y z
N SER A 1 -17.38 -11.97 -22.09
CA SER A 1 -16.09 -11.83 -21.39
C SER A 1 -15.78 -13.16 -20.72
N LEU A 2 -14.94 -13.99 -21.34
CA LEU A 2 -14.66 -15.39 -20.96
C LEU A 2 -13.45 -15.54 -20.03
N TYR A 3 -13.08 -14.47 -19.33
CA TYR A 3 -11.97 -14.47 -18.39
C TYR A 3 -12.39 -15.20 -17.08
N ASN A 4 -11.53 -16.10 -16.59
CA ASN A 4 -11.65 -16.77 -15.28
C ASN A 4 -12.83 -17.75 -15.05
N GLN A 5 -13.39 -18.40 -16.08
CA GLN A 5 -14.55 -19.31 -15.92
C GLN A 5 -14.22 -20.77 -15.51
N GLY A 6 -13.14 -21.01 -14.77
CA GLY A 6 -12.84 -22.36 -14.30
C GLY A 6 -12.55 -23.37 -15.43
N PRO A 7 -12.74 -24.68 -15.20
CA PRO A 7 -12.02 -25.76 -15.90
C PRO A 7 -12.34 -25.95 -17.40
N GLU A 8 -13.38 -25.29 -17.93
CA GLU A 8 -13.73 -25.29 -19.36
C GLU A 8 -13.39 -23.95 -20.06
N GLY A 9 -12.96 -22.93 -19.31
CA GLY A 9 -12.40 -21.69 -19.85
C GLY A 9 -10.89 -21.80 -20.02
N THR A 10 -10.29 -20.99 -20.91
CA THR A 10 -8.83 -21.00 -21.12
C THR A 10 -8.10 -20.86 -19.79
N LEU A 11 -7.45 -21.95 -19.33
CA LEU A 11 -6.55 -21.94 -18.20
C LEU A 11 -5.34 -21.08 -18.56
N GLY A 12 -5.41 -19.80 -18.22
CA GLY A 12 -4.23 -18.95 -18.18
C GLY A 12 -4.42 -17.55 -18.75
N CYS A 13 -3.62 -16.66 -18.18
CA CYS A 13 -3.27 -15.37 -18.74
C CYS A 13 -2.48 -15.62 -20.04
N ARG A 14 -2.89 -15.05 -21.18
CA ARG A 14 -2.05 -15.10 -22.38
C ARG A 14 -0.79 -14.26 -22.16
N LYS A 15 0.25 -14.47 -22.98
CA LYS A 15 1.51 -13.73 -22.83
C LYS A 15 1.30 -12.22 -23.05
N GLU A 16 0.38 -11.86 -23.93
CA GLU A 16 -0.06 -10.49 -24.19
C GLU A 16 -0.76 -9.86 -22.99
N ASP A 17 -1.56 -10.63 -22.24
CA ASP A 17 -2.31 -10.15 -21.08
C ASP A 17 -1.39 -9.77 -19.89
N LEU A 18 -0.16 -10.29 -19.87
CA LEU A 18 0.84 -9.97 -18.83
C LEU A 18 1.33 -8.51 -18.89
N PHE A 19 1.22 -7.87 -20.05
CA PHE A 19 1.78 -6.54 -20.33
C PHE A 19 0.71 -5.50 -20.67
N THR A 20 -0.57 -5.81 -20.53
CA THR A 20 -1.68 -4.94 -20.93
C THR A 20 -1.55 -3.53 -20.33
N GLU A 21 -1.65 -2.52 -21.19
CA GLU A 21 -1.58 -1.10 -20.82
C GLU A 21 -2.97 -0.46 -20.63
N SER A 22 -4.04 -1.22 -20.88
CA SER A 22 -5.41 -0.74 -20.83
C SER A 22 -5.73 -0.11 -19.46
N PRO A 23 -6.08 1.19 -19.39
CA PRO A 23 -6.27 1.91 -18.13
C PRO A 23 -7.49 1.47 -17.31
N ASN A 24 -8.40 0.70 -17.91
CA ASN A 24 -9.74 0.42 -17.36
C ASN A 24 -9.98 -1.06 -17.01
N ASP A 25 -8.95 -1.90 -16.99
CA ASP A 25 -9.14 -3.31 -16.67
C ASP A 25 -8.90 -3.58 -15.19
N ASP A 26 -9.88 -4.20 -14.52
CA ASP A 26 -9.75 -4.82 -13.18
C ASP A 26 -8.87 -6.10 -13.21
N PHE A 27 -8.03 -6.22 -14.23
CA PHE A 27 -7.17 -7.37 -14.46
C PHE A 27 -5.78 -7.13 -13.90
N TYR A 28 -5.37 -8.00 -12.98
CA TYR A 28 -4.04 -7.99 -12.37
C TYR A 28 -3.30 -9.25 -12.78
N PRO A 29 -2.34 -9.17 -13.74
CA PRO A 29 -1.67 -10.36 -14.26
C PRO A 29 -0.80 -11.06 -13.19
N MET A 30 -0.42 -10.35 -12.12
CA MET A 30 0.29 -10.92 -10.99
C MET A 30 -0.27 -10.40 -9.66
N ILE A 31 -0.51 -11.34 -8.76
CA ILE A 31 -0.92 -11.08 -7.38
C ILE A 31 0.01 -11.89 -6.47
N ILE A 32 0.72 -11.21 -5.57
CA ILE A 32 1.54 -11.83 -4.53
C ILE A 32 0.72 -11.85 -3.24
N SER A 33 0.53 -13.03 -2.65
CA SER A 33 -0.17 -13.21 -1.38
C SER A 33 0.81 -13.61 -0.30
N ILE A 34 0.80 -12.90 0.82
CA ILE A 34 1.57 -13.23 2.03
C ILE A 34 0.57 -13.45 3.15
N GLU A 35 0.55 -14.66 3.70
CA GLU A 35 -0.37 -15.06 4.75
C GLU A 35 0.38 -15.34 6.05
N THR A 36 -0.19 -14.86 7.16
CA THR A 36 0.30 -15.22 8.50
C THR A 36 -0.17 -16.63 8.84
N ILE A 37 0.78 -17.54 9.05
CA ILE A 37 0.52 -18.92 9.48
C ILE A 37 0.97 -19.06 10.93
N TYR A 38 0.06 -19.53 11.79
CA TYR A 38 0.36 -19.82 13.19
C TYR A 38 0.62 -21.32 13.36
N PRO A 39 1.57 -21.71 14.23
CA PRO A 39 1.79 -23.12 14.57
C PRO A 39 0.58 -23.69 15.34
N ASP A 40 0.40 -25.01 15.28
CA ASP A 40 -0.78 -25.71 15.81
C ASP A 40 -1.07 -25.44 17.30
N ASN A 41 -0.03 -25.13 18.09
CA ASN A 41 -0.13 -24.83 19.53
C ASN A 41 -0.09 -23.33 19.87
N TYR A 42 -0.35 -22.45 18.89
CA TYR A 42 -0.36 -21.02 19.13
C TYR A 42 -1.53 -20.59 20.02
N LYS A 43 -1.23 -20.14 21.23
CA LYS A 43 -2.21 -19.64 22.23
C LYS A 43 -2.39 -18.12 22.21
N GLY A 44 -1.76 -17.43 21.27
CA GLY A 44 -1.86 -15.97 21.19
C GLY A 44 -3.19 -15.51 20.62
N LYS A 45 -3.43 -14.20 20.69
CA LYS A 45 -4.62 -13.54 20.09
C LYS A 45 -4.42 -13.16 18.61
N GLY A 46 -3.32 -13.61 18.01
CA GLY A 46 -3.02 -13.39 16.60
C GLY A 46 -4.18 -13.87 15.71
N ARG A 47 -4.54 -13.06 14.72
CA ARG A 47 -5.61 -13.35 13.78
C ARG A 47 -5.03 -13.54 12.40
N ARG A 48 -5.68 -14.39 11.61
CA ARG A 48 -5.33 -14.62 10.21
C ARG A 48 -5.33 -13.29 9.46
N ASN A 49 -4.17 -12.92 8.93
CA ASN A 49 -3.99 -11.73 8.12
C ASN A 49 -3.36 -12.13 6.79
N ILE A 50 -3.86 -11.57 5.70
CA ILE A 50 -3.33 -11.80 4.37
C ILE A 50 -3.08 -10.47 3.70
N GLN A 51 -1.86 -10.27 3.21
CA GLN A 51 -1.51 -9.11 2.40
C GLN A 51 -1.45 -9.52 0.94
N PHE A 52 -2.21 -8.81 0.12
CA PHE A 52 -2.21 -8.96 -1.33
C PHE A 52 -1.47 -7.78 -1.96
N THR A 53 -0.46 -8.06 -2.77
CA THR A 53 0.23 -7.06 -3.60
C THR A 53 -0.12 -7.32 -5.04
N TYR A 54 -0.80 -6.37 -5.67
CA TYR A 54 -1.23 -6.44 -7.06
C TYR A 54 -0.24 -5.68 -7.93
N GLY A 55 0.08 -6.23 -9.08
CA GLY A 55 0.96 -5.56 -10.03
C GLY A 55 0.89 -6.12 -11.43
N LYS A 56 1.71 -5.52 -12.27
CA LYS A 56 1.84 -5.89 -13.68
C LYS A 56 3.29 -5.95 -14.12
N PHE A 57 3.54 -6.67 -15.20
CA PHE A 57 4.84 -6.63 -15.82
C PHE A 57 4.96 -5.43 -16.75
N MET A 58 6.14 -4.83 -16.78
CA MET A 58 6.54 -3.81 -17.73
C MET A 58 7.81 -4.28 -18.43
N ARG A 59 7.97 -3.91 -19.69
CA ARG A 59 9.23 -4.11 -20.40
C ARG A 59 10.22 -3.03 -19.99
N ASP A 60 11.44 -3.43 -19.65
CA ASP A 60 12.52 -2.55 -19.21
C ASP A 60 13.75 -2.72 -20.13
N GLY A 61 13.52 -2.51 -21.43
CA GLY A 61 14.45 -2.83 -22.50
C GLY A 61 14.10 -4.11 -23.27
N PRO A 62 14.93 -4.51 -24.24
CA PRO A 62 14.57 -5.57 -25.19
C PRO A 62 14.37 -6.95 -24.54
N ASN A 63 15.15 -7.28 -23.51
CA ASN A 63 15.13 -8.59 -22.85
C ASN A 63 14.87 -8.52 -21.34
N ASN A 64 14.57 -7.35 -20.76
CA ASN A 64 14.29 -7.24 -19.33
C ASN A 64 12.81 -6.98 -19.08
N ILE A 65 12.31 -7.58 -18.01
CA ILE A 65 10.95 -7.38 -17.52
C ILE A 65 11.06 -6.91 -16.08
N LYS A 66 10.29 -5.88 -15.74
CA LYS A 66 10.20 -5.34 -14.39
C LYS A 66 8.78 -5.50 -13.87
N TYR A 67 8.66 -5.83 -12.59
CA TYR A 67 7.37 -5.79 -11.90
C TYR A 67 7.04 -4.34 -11.51
N LYS A 68 5.82 -3.89 -11.84
CA LYS A 68 5.25 -2.63 -11.40
C LYS A 68 4.16 -2.90 -10.38
N TYR A 69 4.38 -2.39 -9.17
CA TYR A 69 3.35 -2.26 -8.15
C TYR A 69 2.19 -1.39 -8.63
N LEU A 70 0.96 -1.81 -8.33
CA LEU A 70 -0.27 -1.06 -8.64
C LEU A 70 -1.05 -0.72 -7.37
N LYS A 71 -1.37 -1.72 -6.55
CA LYS A 71 -2.13 -1.54 -5.31
C LYS A 71 -1.84 -2.66 -4.31
N GLN A 72 -2.10 -2.40 -3.04
CA GLN A 72 -2.04 -3.39 -1.97
C GLN A 72 -3.35 -3.43 -1.19
N LYS A 73 -3.71 -4.64 -0.73
CA LYS A 73 -4.88 -4.85 0.13
C LYS A 73 -4.50 -5.73 1.31
N LEU A 74 -5.08 -5.45 2.47
CA LEU A 74 -4.93 -6.24 3.69
C LEU A 74 -6.28 -6.86 4.04
N LEU A 75 -6.33 -8.19 4.11
CA LEU A 75 -7.42 -8.91 4.78
C LEU A 75 -7.09 -8.99 6.27
N TYR A 76 -7.86 -8.28 7.08
CA TYR A 76 -7.76 -8.27 8.54
C TYR A 76 -9.16 -8.36 9.12
N ASN A 77 -9.41 -9.27 10.07
CA ASN A 77 -10.74 -9.46 10.69
C ASN A 77 -11.89 -9.64 9.68
N ASN A 78 -11.65 -10.40 8.60
CA ASN A 78 -12.64 -10.61 7.54
C ASN A 78 -13.06 -9.33 6.80
N GLN A 79 -12.29 -8.24 6.94
CA GLN A 79 -12.45 -6.99 6.21
C GLN A 79 -11.25 -6.77 5.31
N ILE A 80 -11.51 -6.29 4.09
CA ILE A 80 -10.48 -5.94 3.12
C ILE A 80 -10.24 -4.43 3.21
N LEU A 81 -9.02 -4.05 3.55
CA LEU A 81 -8.57 -2.67 3.66
C LEU A 81 -7.63 -2.36 2.49
N ASP A 82 -7.78 -1.18 1.87
CA ASP A 82 -6.81 -0.69 0.89
C ASP A 82 -5.59 -0.11 1.61
N MET A 83 -4.40 -0.54 1.20
CA MET A 83 -3.14 -0.05 1.74
C MET A 83 -2.58 1.05 0.85
N ASN A 84 -2.11 2.10 1.50
CA ASN A 84 -1.68 3.33 0.88
C ASN A 84 -0.44 3.84 1.62
N ASP A 85 0.59 4.22 0.87
CA ASP A 85 1.77 4.87 1.45
C ASP A 85 1.39 6.15 2.20
N ILE A 86 2.12 6.44 3.26
CA ILE A 86 2.06 7.71 3.98
C ILE A 86 3.39 8.41 3.74
N TYR A 87 3.33 9.64 3.25
CA TYR A 87 4.52 10.43 2.92
C TYR A 87 5.00 11.19 4.16
N GLY A 88 6.31 11.29 4.34
CA GLY A 88 6.90 11.95 5.50
C GLY A 88 7.00 11.08 6.76
N ILE A 89 6.70 9.77 6.64
CA ILE A 89 7.11 8.77 7.64
C ILE A 89 8.49 8.26 7.24
N ASP A 90 9.49 8.57 8.05
CA ASP A 90 10.82 7.99 7.90
C ASP A 90 10.83 6.58 8.49
N ASN A 91 10.72 5.56 7.63
CA ASN A 91 10.86 4.15 8.01
C ASN A 91 12.29 3.78 8.45
N ASN A 92 13.24 4.72 8.34
CA ASN A 92 14.62 4.50 8.70
C ASN A 92 14.82 4.74 10.20
N ALA A 93 14.50 3.73 11.01
CA ALA A 93 14.97 3.63 12.39
C ALA A 93 16.52 3.73 12.50
N ALA A 94 17.24 3.61 11.38
CA ALA A 94 18.70 3.74 11.28
C ALA A 94 19.22 5.17 11.08
N ASN A 95 18.37 6.15 10.71
CA ASN A 95 18.80 7.56 10.61
C ASN A 95 18.48 8.30 11.91
N LEU A 96 19.27 8.02 12.95
CA LEU A 96 19.34 8.84 14.17
C LEU A 96 19.99 10.22 13.94
N ALA A 97 20.35 10.55 12.70
CA ALA A 97 21.21 11.69 12.39
C ALA A 97 20.50 13.04 12.35
N ASP A 98 19.16 13.08 12.25
CA ASP A 98 18.43 14.35 12.12
C ASP A 98 17.06 14.31 12.82
N GLU A 99 17.04 14.63 14.11
CA GLU A 99 15.80 14.73 14.90
C GLU A 99 14.84 15.78 14.33
N SER A 100 15.35 16.80 13.63
CA SER A 100 14.54 17.84 13.00
C SER A 100 13.57 17.29 11.95
N GLN A 101 13.89 16.15 11.32
CA GLN A 101 13.00 15.50 10.36
C GLN A 101 11.79 14.83 11.01
N LYS A 102 11.78 14.67 12.33
CA LYS A 102 10.64 14.12 13.07
C LYS A 102 9.69 15.20 13.57
N GLU A 103 10.09 16.46 13.50
CA GLU A 103 9.34 17.60 14.05
C GLU A 103 8.25 18.09 13.09
N CYS A 104 7.17 18.58 13.67
CA CYS A 104 6.09 19.25 12.96
C CYS A 104 6.64 20.46 12.19
N VAL A 105 6.31 20.56 10.90
CA VAL A 105 6.83 21.61 10.00
C VAL A 105 6.31 23.02 10.34
N VAL A 106 5.35 23.12 11.27
CA VAL A 106 4.76 24.39 11.71
C VAL A 106 5.39 24.86 13.01
N CYS A 107 5.46 23.99 14.03
CA CYS A 107 5.92 24.39 15.35
C CYS A 107 7.37 24.02 15.66
N TYR A 108 8.01 23.14 14.88
CA TYR A 108 9.41 22.70 15.07
C TYR A 108 9.73 22.26 16.51
N THR A 109 8.74 21.69 17.22
CA THR A 109 8.87 21.35 18.66
C THR A 109 8.20 20.02 18.99
N SER A 110 7.03 19.76 18.42
CA SER A 110 6.31 18.49 18.61
C SER A 110 6.59 17.52 17.47
N THR A 111 6.55 16.22 17.75
CA THR A 111 6.70 15.18 16.72
C THR A 111 5.50 15.14 15.76
N LYS A 112 5.74 14.76 14.52
CA LYS A 112 4.70 14.46 13.52
C LYS A 112 3.87 13.25 13.99
N ASP A 113 2.56 13.41 14.10
CA ASP A 113 1.63 12.35 14.55
C ASP A 113 0.31 12.33 13.74
N THR A 114 0.12 13.31 12.85
CA THR A 114 -1.14 13.51 12.14
C THR A 114 -0.94 13.42 10.64
N VAL A 115 -1.74 12.57 10.00
CA VAL A 115 -1.80 12.43 8.53
C VAL A 115 -2.85 13.36 7.95
N VAL A 116 -2.45 14.19 7.00
CA VAL A 116 -3.37 15.09 6.28
C VAL A 116 -4.03 14.34 5.13
N LEU A 117 -5.35 14.25 5.12
CA LEU A 117 -6.13 13.73 4.00
C LEU A 117 -6.64 14.88 3.12
N PRO A 118 -6.73 14.71 1.79
CA PRO A 118 -6.51 13.48 1.02
C PRO A 118 -5.05 13.23 0.60
N CYS A 119 -4.12 14.15 0.88
CA CYS A 119 -2.75 14.10 0.34
C CYS A 119 -1.81 13.09 1.02
N ARG A 120 -2.22 12.45 2.13
CA ARG A 120 -1.48 11.44 2.91
C ARG A 120 -0.10 11.86 3.42
N HIS A 121 0.12 13.16 3.64
CA HIS A 121 1.37 13.64 4.24
C HIS A 121 1.26 13.65 5.77
N MET A 122 2.24 13.07 6.43
CA MET A 122 2.42 13.13 7.88
C MET A 122 3.51 14.17 8.18
N CYS A 123 3.10 15.43 8.32
CA CYS A 123 4.02 16.56 8.53
C CYS A 123 3.63 17.46 9.71
N LEU A 124 2.49 17.18 10.36
CA LEU A 124 1.94 17.99 11.44
C LEU A 124 1.86 17.19 12.74
N CYS A 125 1.98 17.91 13.86
CA CYS A 125 1.46 17.45 15.14
C CYS A 125 -0.05 17.72 15.25
N ILE A 126 -0.70 17.07 16.20
CA ILE A 126 -2.15 17.18 16.40
C ILE A 126 -2.60 18.61 16.64
N ASP A 127 -1.88 19.40 17.44
CA ASP A 127 -2.25 20.78 17.77
C ASP A 127 -2.20 21.70 16.55
N CYS A 128 -1.11 21.64 15.77
CA CYS A 128 -1.00 22.41 14.53
C CYS A 128 -2.02 21.96 13.49
N SER A 129 -2.35 20.67 13.42
CA SER A 129 -3.35 20.16 12.49
C SER A 129 -4.75 20.74 12.73
N GLN A 130 -5.12 20.95 14.01
CA GLN A 130 -6.41 21.53 14.37
C GLN A 130 -6.51 22.99 13.93
N ILE A 131 -5.43 23.76 14.10
CA ILE A 131 -5.36 25.16 13.66
C ILE A 131 -5.52 25.26 12.13
N VAL A 132 -4.75 24.47 11.37
CA VAL A 132 -4.80 24.46 9.90
C VAL A 132 -6.18 24.08 9.38
N ARG A 133 -6.83 23.08 10.01
CA ARG A 133 -8.20 22.66 9.68
C ARG A 133 -9.23 23.76 9.94
N MET A 134 -9.07 24.56 11.00
CA MET A 134 -9.99 25.67 11.28
C MET A 134 -9.81 26.83 10.30
N GLN A 135 -8.59 27.10 9.84
CA GLN A 135 -8.30 28.20 8.91
C GLN A 135 -8.77 27.93 7.47
N THR A 136 -8.88 26.66 7.08
CA THR A 136 -9.28 26.24 5.73
C THR A 136 -10.80 26.18 5.52
N ASN A 137 -11.60 26.28 6.60
CA ASN A 137 -13.07 26.37 6.53
C ASN A 137 -13.55 27.84 6.56
N LYS A 138 -13.01 28.66 5.66
CA LYS A 138 -13.53 30.02 5.38
C LYS A 138 -14.25 30.06 4.05
#